data_AF-A0A564YSG6-F1
#
_entry.id   AF-A0A564YSG6-F1
#
_cell.length_a   1.000
_cell.length_b   1.000
_cell.length_c   1.000
_cell.angle_alpha   90.00
_cell.angle_beta   90.00
_cell.angle_gamma   90.00
#
_symmetry.space_group_name_H-M   'P 1'
#
loop_
_entity.id
_entity.type
_entity.pdbx_description
1 polymer ?
#
loop_
_entity_poly.entity_id
_entity_poly.type
_entity_poly.pdbx_seq_one_letter_code
_entity_poly.pdbx_strand_id
1 'polypeptide(L)'
;EFEPGICIVQKIDLHLSDRLKCENKCSKERSSFPCIRVTIVFEKDNVNRTGLLFDTIVTHQNYRNNGCATSSCLQRQEENDFVVEMFRVSLQSRGPFQCYVSAEHDDEALMYKVYKLSTIFNALFWPMG
;
A
#
# COMPACT_ATOMS: atom_id res chain seq x y z
N GLU A 1 -8.50 -1.48 13.03
CA GLU A 1 -8.27 -2.92 12.72
C GLU A 1 -8.56 -3.19 11.25
N PHE A 2 -8.01 -4.25 10.63
CA PHE A 2 -8.27 -4.59 9.21
C PHE A 2 -8.74 -6.04 9.08
N GLU A 3 -9.84 -6.27 8.36
CA GLU A 3 -10.52 -7.56 8.23
C GLU A 3 -10.45 -8.10 6.80
N PRO A 4 -10.33 -9.42 6.59
CA PRO A 4 -10.25 -9.97 5.25
C PRO A 4 -11.52 -9.71 4.43
N GLY A 5 -11.35 -9.32 3.17
CA GLY A 5 -12.45 -9.09 2.24
C GLY A 5 -12.03 -9.35 0.79
N ILE A 6 -12.97 -9.20 -0.14
CA ILE A 6 -12.72 -9.26 -1.58
C ILE A 6 -12.80 -7.85 -2.14
N CYS A 7 -11.72 -7.42 -2.79
CA CYS A 7 -11.62 -6.12 -3.43
C CYS A 7 -11.55 -6.29 -4.95
N ILE A 8 -12.11 -5.30 -5.65
CA ILE A 8 -12.05 -5.19 -7.11
C ILE A 8 -11.50 -3.80 -7.43
N VAL A 9 -10.49 -3.72 -8.28
CA VAL A 9 -9.97 -2.43 -8.74
C VAL A 9 -11.02 -1.75 -9.61
N GLN A 10 -11.45 -0.56 -9.22
CA GLN A 10 -12.38 0.26 -9.98
C GLN A 10 -11.66 1.32 -10.80
N LYS A 11 -10.63 1.96 -10.23
CA LYS A 11 -9.92 3.05 -10.88
C LYS A 11 -8.47 3.14 -10.39
N ILE A 12 -7.58 3.52 -11.29
CA ILE A 12 -6.19 3.87 -10.96
C ILE A 12 -5.91 5.27 -11.52
N ASP A 13 -5.65 6.22 -10.64
CA ASP A 13 -5.31 7.61 -10.97
C ASP A 13 -3.80 7.83 -10.82
N LEU A 14 -3.18 8.33 -11.89
CA LEU A 14 -1.77 8.66 -11.96
C LEU A 14 -1.57 10.14 -11.58
N HIS A 15 -1.03 10.42 -10.40
CA HIS A 15 -0.61 11.79 -10.04
C HIS A 15 0.88 11.95 -10.33
N LEU A 16 1.23 11.95 -11.63
CA LEU A 16 2.62 12.05 -12.09
C LEU A 16 3.34 13.34 -11.61
N SER A 17 2.57 14.39 -11.31
CA SER A 17 3.09 15.67 -10.84
C SER A 17 3.45 15.68 -9.34
N ASP A 18 2.87 14.78 -8.54
CA ASP A 18 3.02 14.76 -7.07
C ASP A 18 3.99 13.66 -6.66
N ARG A 19 5.28 13.90 -6.92
CA ARG A 19 6.36 13.05 -6.39
C ARG A 19 6.49 13.27 -4.90
N LEU A 20 6.36 12.21 -4.11
CA LEU A 20 6.53 12.28 -2.66
C LEU A 20 7.94 11.91 -2.27
N LYS A 21 8.48 12.70 -1.33
CA LYS A 21 9.81 12.44 -0.77
C LYS A 21 9.74 11.27 0.20
N CYS A 22 10.81 10.49 0.21
CA CYS A 22 11.00 9.39 1.14
C CYS A 22 12.47 9.34 1.56
N GLU A 23 12.74 8.75 2.73
CA GLU A 23 14.11 8.61 3.24
C GLU A 23 14.46 7.12 3.31
N ASN A 24 15.55 6.74 2.64
CA ASN A 24 16.04 5.38 2.71
C ASN A 24 16.68 5.14 4.09
N LYS A 25 16.24 4.06 4.76
CA LYS A 25 16.74 3.66 6.09
C LYS A 25 18.23 3.37 6.12
N CYS A 26 18.84 2.97 5.00
CA CYS A 26 20.23 2.54 4.95
C CYS A 26 21.23 3.70 4.82
N SER A 27 20.89 4.75 4.07
CA SER A 27 21.84 5.83 3.74
C SER A 27 21.39 7.23 4.17
N LYS A 28 20.18 7.38 4.73
CA LYS A 28 19.52 8.69 4.95
C LYS A 28 19.43 9.56 3.69
N GLU A 29 19.67 8.97 2.52
CA GLU A 29 19.54 9.66 1.26
C GLU A 29 18.04 9.86 0.97
N ARG A 30 17.72 11.09 0.59
CA ARG A 30 16.38 11.49 0.23
C ARG A 30 16.13 11.08 -1.21
N SER A 31 15.14 10.22 -1.42
CA SER A 31 14.64 9.83 -2.73
C SER A 31 13.21 10.33 -2.91
N SER A 32 12.62 10.02 -4.06
CA SER A 32 11.20 10.29 -4.31
C SER A 32 10.57 9.21 -5.17
N PHE A 33 9.26 9.05 -5.04
CA PHE A 33 8.46 8.13 -5.83
C PHE A 33 7.20 8.83 -6.37
N PRO A 34 6.67 8.41 -7.53
CA PRO A 34 5.42 8.94 -8.07
C PRO A 34 4.23 8.35 -7.30
N CYS A 35 3.30 9.21 -6.88
CA CYS A 35 2.09 8.75 -6.21
C CYS A 35 1.06 8.24 -7.23
N ILE A 36 0.52 7.05 -7.00
CA ILE A 36 -0.68 6.57 -7.69
C ILE A 36 -1.79 6.35 -6.66
N ARG A 37 -3.02 6.70 -7.03
CA ARG A 37 -4.20 6.49 -6.19
C ARG A 37 -5.02 5.36 -6.79
N VAL A 38 -5.36 4.37 -5.97
CA VAL A 38 -6.12 3.20 -6.43
C VAL A 38 -7.45 3.17 -5.68
N THR A 39 -8.54 3.25 -6.42
CA THR A 39 -9.89 3.10 -5.89
C THR A 39 -10.37 1.68 -6.14
N ILE A 40 -10.88 1.06 -5.08
CA ILE A 40 -11.43 -0.30 -5.09
C ILE A 40 -12.91 -0.27 -4.70
N VAL A 41 -13.63 -1.30 -5.12
CA VAL A 41 -14.94 -1.66 -4.60
C VAL A 41 -14.78 -2.92 -3.75
N PHE A 42 -15.44 -2.95 -2.60
CA PHE A 42 -15.49 -4.12 -1.71
C PHE A 42 -16.85 -4.19 -1.03
N GLU A 43 -17.22 -5.37 -0.55
CA GLU A 43 -18.43 -5.58 0.23
C GLU A 43 -18.13 -5.44 1.73
N LYS A 44 -18.94 -4.64 2.43
CA LYS A 44 -18.93 -4.52 3.89
C LYS A 44 -20.37 -4.36 4.38
N ASP A 45 -20.78 -5.18 5.35
CA ASP A 45 -22.15 -5.21 5.88
C ASP A 45 -23.23 -5.48 4.81
N ASN A 46 -22.97 -6.38 3.84
CA ASN A 46 -23.81 -6.65 2.67
C ASN A 46 -24.04 -5.42 1.74
N VAL A 47 -23.19 -4.40 1.83
CA VAL A 47 -23.25 -3.20 0.99
C VAL A 47 -21.93 -3.03 0.25
N ASN A 48 -22.00 -2.75 -1.05
CA ASN A 48 -20.83 -2.38 -1.83
C ASN A 48 -20.39 -0.97 -1.45
N ARG A 49 -19.14 -0.86 -1.00
CA ARG A 49 -18.47 0.40 -0.68
C ARG A 49 -17.27 0.60 -1.60
N THR A 50 -16.88 1.86 -1.74
CA THR A 50 -15.69 2.26 -2.47
C THR A 50 -14.66 2.82 -1.51
N GLY A 51 -13.39 2.50 -1.73
CA GLY A 51 -12.32 3.00 -0.87
C GLY A 51 -10.97 3.06 -1.57
N LEU A 52 -9.98 3.57 -0.85
CA LEU A 52 -8.59 3.63 -1.27
C LEU A 52 -7.88 2.33 -0.91
N LEU A 53 -7.11 1.81 -1.85
CA LEU A 53 -6.23 0.68 -1.64
C LEU A 53 -4.82 1.16 -1.30
N PHE A 54 -4.23 0.57 -0.26
CA PHE A 54 -2.81 0.69 0.07
C PHE A 54 -2.16 -0.70 -0.03
N ASP A 55 -0.93 -0.81 -0.51
CA ASP A 55 -0.25 -2.10 -0.66
C ASP A 55 0.00 -2.77 0.71
N THR A 56 0.30 -1.97 1.72
CA THR A 56 0.70 -2.40 3.06
C THR A 56 0.28 -1.38 4.12
N ILE A 57 0.27 -1.83 5.38
CA ILE A 57 0.04 -0.96 6.54
C ILE A 57 1.10 0.17 6.64
N VAL A 58 2.32 -0.08 6.17
CA VAL A 58 3.41 0.92 6.22
C VAL A 58 3.11 2.09 5.29
N THR A 59 2.61 1.80 4.09
CA THR A 59 2.20 2.82 3.12
C THR A 59 1.01 3.60 3.65
N HIS A 60 0.01 2.89 4.20
CA HIS A 60 -1.14 3.53 4.86
C HIS A 60 -0.69 4.50 5.96
N GLN A 61 0.13 4.06 6.91
CA GLN A 61 0.58 4.90 8.03
C GLN A 61 1.35 6.15 7.59
N ASN A 62 2.18 6.05 6.54
CA ASN A 62 3.05 7.15 6.13
C ASN A 62 2.42 8.08 5.07
N TYR A 63 1.53 7.54 4.23
CA TYR A 63 1.08 8.22 3.01
C TYR A 63 -0.45 8.20 2.82
N ARG A 64 -1.23 7.80 3.83
CA ARG A 64 -2.70 7.87 3.82
C ARG A 64 -3.23 9.25 3.44
N ASN A 65 -2.67 10.31 4.01
CA ASN A 65 -3.13 11.69 3.75
C ASN A 65 -2.91 12.12 2.29
N ASN A 66 -1.95 11.50 1.60
CA ASN A 66 -1.73 11.71 0.17
C ASN A 66 -2.56 10.76 -0.71
N GLY A 67 -3.11 9.69 -0.13
CA GLY A 67 -3.87 8.66 -0.85
C GLY A 67 -3.00 7.80 -1.77
N CYS A 68 -1.70 7.67 -1.49
CA CYS A 68 -0.80 6.88 -2.34
C CYS A 68 -0.91 5.40 -2.03
N ALA A 69 -1.17 4.60 -3.07
CA ALA A 69 -1.42 3.17 -2.93
C ALA A 69 -0.15 2.36 -2.67
N THR A 70 1.04 2.86 -3.00
CA THR A 70 2.33 2.22 -2.72
C THR A 70 3.39 3.29 -2.42
N SER A 71 4.43 2.93 -1.68
CA SER A 71 5.51 3.85 -1.31
C SER A 71 6.90 3.19 -1.33
N SER A 72 7.39 2.89 -2.53
CA SER A 72 8.78 2.43 -2.70
C SER A 72 9.76 3.54 -2.31
N CYS A 73 10.82 3.18 -1.59
CA CYS A 73 11.88 4.11 -1.22
C CYS A 73 13.27 3.52 -1.45
N LEU A 74 13.60 3.34 -2.72
CA LEU A 74 14.91 2.94 -3.20
C LEU A 74 15.81 4.17 -3.41
N GLN A 75 17.11 3.92 -3.49
CA GLN A 75 18.12 4.96 -3.64
C GLN A 75 17.92 5.76 -4.93
N ARG A 76 17.65 5.06 -6.05
CA ARG A 76 17.43 5.69 -7.35
C ARG A 76 15.95 5.94 -7.58
N GLN A 77 15.63 7.15 -8.04
CA GLN A 77 14.25 7.53 -8.36
C GLN A 77 13.68 6.69 -9.51
N GLU A 78 14.49 6.34 -10.50
CA GLU A 78 14.10 5.48 -11.62
C GLU A 78 13.64 4.09 -11.16
N GLU A 79 14.27 3.54 -10.11
CA GLU A 79 13.85 2.27 -9.54
C GLU A 79 12.50 2.40 -8.82
N ASN A 80 12.26 3.54 -8.15
CA ASN A 80 10.95 3.81 -7.57
C ASN A 80 9.87 3.95 -8.64
N ASP A 81 10.18 4.64 -9.74
CA ASP A 81 9.27 4.78 -10.88
C ASP A 81 8.92 3.41 -11.46
N PHE A 82 9.93 2.55 -11.64
CA PHE A 82 9.73 1.18 -12.11
C PHE A 82 8.87 0.34 -11.16
N VAL A 83 9.11 0.41 -9.85
CA VAL A 83 8.31 -0.35 -8.86
C VAL A 83 6.85 0.12 -8.85
N VAL A 84 6.61 1.44 -8.87
CA VAL A 84 5.25 1.99 -8.93
C VAL A 84 4.54 1.59 -10.21
N GLU A 85 5.25 1.62 -11.34
CA GLU A 85 4.72 1.21 -12.64
C GLU A 85 4.40 -0.29 -12.67
N MET A 86 5.28 -1.14 -12.15
CA MET A 86 5.03 -2.58 -12.04
C MET A 86 3.83 -2.88 -11.13
N PHE A 87 3.71 -2.17 -10.02
CA PHE A 87 2.55 -2.26 -9.14
C PHE A 87 1.26 -1.85 -9.86
N ARG A 88 1.28 -0.72 -10.59
CA ARG A 88 0.17 -0.24 -11.42
C ARG A 88 -0.27 -1.29 -12.43
N VAL A 89 0.67 -1.83 -13.22
CA VAL A 89 0.40 -2.87 -14.23
C VAL A 89 -0.19 -4.12 -13.57
N SER A 90 0.34 -4.53 -12.41
CA SER A 90 -0.17 -5.70 -11.68
C SER A 90 -1.63 -5.57 -11.23
N LEU A 91 -2.13 -4.33 -11.08
CA LEU A 91 -3.50 -4.03 -10.70
C LEU A 91 -4.44 -3.90 -11.90
N GLN A 92 -3.96 -3.45 -13.07
CA GLN A 92 -4.82 -3.22 -14.24
C GLN A 92 -5.51 -4.49 -14.75
N SER A 93 -4.81 -5.63 -14.72
CA SER A 93 -5.36 -6.92 -15.13
C SER A 93 -5.85 -7.75 -13.94
N ARG A 94 -5.91 -7.16 -12.74
CA ARG A 94 -6.29 -7.89 -11.53
C ARG A 94 -7.80 -8.01 -11.49
N GLY A 95 -8.29 -9.25 -11.51
CA GLY A 95 -9.68 -9.55 -11.15
C GLY A 95 -9.93 -9.34 -9.65
N PRO A 96 -11.05 -9.83 -9.12
CA PRO A 96 -11.31 -9.83 -7.68
C PRO A 96 -10.15 -10.48 -6.92
N PHE A 97 -9.73 -9.89 -5.82
CA PHE A 97 -8.62 -10.38 -5.02
C PHE A 97 -8.87 -10.22 -3.53
N GLN A 98 -8.22 -11.08 -2.74
CA GLN A 98 -8.25 -10.95 -1.30
C GLN A 98 -7.49 -9.70 -0.87
N CYS A 99 -8.14 -8.89 -0.04
CA CYS A 99 -7.63 -7.67 0.56
C CYS A 99 -8.02 -7.64 2.04
N TYR A 100 -7.70 -6.54 2.72
CA TYR A 100 -8.07 -6.33 4.10
C TYR A 100 -8.72 -4.96 4.28
N VAL A 101 -10.02 -4.92 4.53
CA VAL A 101 -10.84 -3.70 4.67
C VAL A 101 -10.72 -3.16 6.09
N SER A 102 -10.66 -1.84 6.27
CA SER A 102 -10.60 -1.23 7.60
C SER A 102 -11.94 -1.40 8.33
N ALA A 103 -11.86 -1.84 9.59
CA ALA A 103 -13.02 -1.91 10.47
C ALA A 103 -13.48 -0.50 10.88
N GLU A 104 -12.53 0.43 11.06
CA GLU A 104 -12.75 1.79 11.57
C GLU A 104 -13.04 2.81 10.46
N HIS A 105 -12.54 2.55 9.24
CA HIS A 105 -12.67 3.45 8.10
C HIS A 105 -13.38 2.71 6.96
N ASP A 106 -14.51 3.23 6.52
CA ASP A 106 -15.37 2.58 5.53
C ASP A 106 -14.91 2.76 4.08
N ASP A 107 -13.79 3.42 3.89
CA ASP A 107 -13.24 3.86 2.61
C ASP A 107 -11.76 3.49 2.46
N GLU A 108 -11.27 2.49 3.20
CA GLU A 108 -9.85 2.10 3.19
C GLU A 108 -9.65 0.59 3.23
N ALA A 109 -8.69 0.10 2.43
CA ALA A 109 -8.24 -1.28 2.50
C ALA A 109 -6.74 -1.43 2.23
N LEU A 110 -6.19 -2.54 2.71
CA LEU A 110 -4.83 -2.98 2.45
C LEU A 110 -4.83 -4.17 1.49
N MET A 111 -3.84 -4.21 0.59
CA MET A 111 -3.58 -5.39 -0.23
C MET A 111 -2.95 -6.50 0.60
N TYR A 112 -1.98 -6.16 1.44
CA TYR A 112 -1.27 -7.10 2.31
C TYR A 112 -1.14 -6.57 3.73
N LYS A 113 -1.38 -7.44 4.72
CA LYS A 113 -0.98 -7.22 6.12
C LYS A 113 0.52 -7.51 6.29
N VAL A 114 1.39 -6.75 5.63
CA VAL A 114 2.84 -6.91 5.87
C VAL A 114 3.18 -6.19 7.18
N TYR A 115 3.03 -6.90 8.30
CA TYR A 115 3.93 -6.69 9.42
C TYR A 115 5.31 -7.05 8.88
N LYS A 116 6.27 -6.12 8.92
CA LYS A 116 7.61 -6.29 8.32
C LYS A 116 8.13 -7.71 8.56
N LEU A 117 8.80 -8.30 7.57
CA LEU A 117 9.61 -9.52 7.80
C LEU A 117 10.54 -9.36 9.02
N SER A 118 11.03 -8.14 9.30
CA SER A 118 11.80 -7.85 10.51
C SER A 118 11.00 -7.98 11.82
N THR A 119 9.68 -7.79 11.81
CA THR A 119 8.82 -7.93 12.99
C THR A 119 8.57 -9.41 13.32
N ILE A 120 8.50 -10.28 12.32
CA ILE A 120 8.37 -11.74 12.53
C ILE A 120 9.69 -12.35 13.04
N PHE A 121 10.84 -11.91 12.52
CA PHE A 121 12.14 -12.38 13.01
C PHE A 121 12.46 -11.94 14.45
N ASN A 122 11.96 -10.79 14.90
CA ASN A 122 12.12 -10.35 16.30
C ASN A 122 11.07 -10.93 17.26
N ALA A 123 10.01 -11.59 16.77
CA ALA A 123 8.99 -12.21 17.62
C ALA A 123 9.25 -13.70 17.90
N LEU A 124 10.16 -14.34 17.15
CA LEU A 124 10.45 -15.77 17.26
C LEU A 124 11.83 -16.08 17.87
N PHE A 125 12.68 -15.07 18.12
CA PHE A 125 13.98 -15.26 18.75
C PHE A 125 14.17 -14.29 19.93
N TRP A 126 13.89 -14.82 21.13
CA TRP A 126 14.28 -14.43 22.50
C TRP A 126 13.17 -13.97 23.46
N PRO A 127 13.11 -14.54 24.68
CA PRO A 127 14.25 -14.62 25.60
C PRO A 127 14.67 -16.03 26.01
N MET A 128 15.95 -16.37 25.84
CA MET A 128 16.67 -17.28 26.74
C MET A 128 18.10 -16.73 26.85
N GLY A 129 18.23 -15.71 27.70
CA GLY A 129 19.45 -15.49 28.47
C GLY A 129 19.22 -16.11 29.85
#